data_AF-A0A5C7ARD2-F1
#
_entry.id   AF-A0A5C7ARD2-F1
#
_cell.length_a   1.000
_cell.length_b   1.000
_cell.length_c   1.000
_cell.angle_alpha   90.00
_cell.angle_beta   90.00
_cell.angle_gamma   90.00
#
_symmetry.space_group_name_H-M   'P 1'
#
loop_
_entity.id
_entity.type
_entity.pdbx_description
1 polymer ?
#
loop_
_entity_poly.entity_id
_entity_poly.type
_entity_poly.pdbx_seq_one_letter_code
_entity_poly.pdbx_strand_id
1 'polypeptide(L)'
;MLILKITFLILLADFLTGLIHFYVDQYAVMDSKYLTVSINGLLIHHNFPRKMVSQSYWDLTNGVYKIGGAIFFISLFSGFYWELLFFILVSAQANLIHKWAHQDQSETSIIVYYLQKFYIIQNKKQHLKHHNGHYDGNYCVMTNICNPLLQKLHFWESVVKILKYFGIQPVDRTPKFHQ
;
A
#
# COMPACT_ATOMS: atom_id res chain seq x y z
N MET A 1 -8.65 13.73 -22.37
CA MET A 1 -9.47 12.88 -21.47
C MET A 1 -8.75 11.62 -21.01
N LEU A 2 -8.01 10.90 -21.88
CA LEU A 2 -7.31 9.65 -21.50
C LEU A 2 -6.26 9.83 -20.40
N ILE A 3 -5.38 10.84 -20.50
CA ILE A 3 -4.32 11.09 -19.50
C ILE A 3 -4.94 11.32 -18.11
N LEU A 4 -5.95 12.17 -18.02
CA LEU A 4 -6.67 12.43 -16.77
C LEU A 4 -7.25 11.13 -16.17
N LYS A 5 -7.79 10.25 -17.03
CA LYS A 5 -8.34 8.96 -16.60
C LYS A 5 -7.25 8.02 -16.07
N ILE A 6 -6.12 7.92 -16.76
CA ILE A 6 -4.96 7.13 -16.31
C ILE A 6 -4.44 7.67 -14.97
N THR A 7 -4.25 8.99 -14.85
CA THR A 7 -3.82 9.62 -13.61
C THR A 7 -4.80 9.35 -12.48
N PHE A 8 -6.11 9.48 -12.73
CA PHE A 8 -7.14 9.16 -11.76
C PHE A 8 -7.06 7.69 -11.31
N LEU A 9 -6.93 6.73 -12.23
CA LEU A 9 -6.83 5.31 -11.89
C LEU A 9 -5.58 4.98 -11.07
N ILE A 10 -4.44 5.64 -11.34
CA ILE A 10 -3.21 5.49 -10.55
C ILE A 10 -3.42 6.02 -9.13
N LEU A 11 -4.00 7.22 -8.98
CA LEU A 11 -4.27 7.81 -7.66
C LEU A 11 -5.33 7.01 -6.89
N LEU A 12 -6.33 6.48 -7.60
CA LEU A 12 -7.33 5.59 -7.00
C LEU A 12 -6.69 4.28 -6.53
N ALA A 13 -5.76 3.70 -7.30
CA ALA A 13 -5.03 2.50 -6.90
C ALA A 13 -4.18 2.76 -5.64
N ASP A 14 -3.48 3.90 -5.60
CA ASP A 14 -2.68 4.30 -4.44
C ASP A 14 -3.55 4.52 -3.19
N PHE A 15 -4.71 5.18 -3.34
CA PHE A 15 -5.66 5.38 -2.25
C PHE A 15 -6.24 4.05 -1.74
N LEU A 16 -6.77 3.20 -2.63
CA LEU A 16 -7.41 1.94 -2.25
C LEU A 16 -6.41 0.93 -1.66
N THR A 17 -5.20 0.83 -2.21
CA THR A 17 -4.13 0.02 -1.61
C THR A 17 -3.69 0.60 -0.26
N GLY A 18 -3.67 1.93 -0.11
CA GLY A 18 -3.47 2.61 1.17
C GLY A 18 -4.56 2.32 2.21
N LEU A 19 -5.83 2.20 1.82
CA LEU A 19 -6.91 1.78 2.72
C LEU A 19 -6.70 0.36 3.23
N ILE A 20 -6.25 -0.56 2.36
CA ILE A 20 -5.90 -1.92 2.74
C ILE A 20 -4.72 -1.90 3.72
N HIS A 21 -3.68 -1.12 3.43
CA HIS A 21 -2.52 -0.97 4.31
C HIS A 21 -2.92 -0.42 5.68
N PHE A 22 -3.71 0.65 5.74
CA PHE A 22 -4.29 1.18 6.97
C PHE A 22 -5.07 0.11 7.75
N TYR A 23 -5.95 -0.63 7.07
CA TYR A 23 -6.72 -1.69 7.72
C TYR A 23 -5.80 -2.76 8.31
N VAL A 24 -4.81 -3.20 7.54
CA VAL A 24 -3.83 -4.18 8.00
C VAL A 24 -3.05 -3.66 9.18
N ASP A 25 -2.65 -2.40 9.17
CA ASP A 25 -1.80 -1.80 10.20
C ASP A 25 -2.53 -1.44 11.48
N GLN A 26 -3.81 -1.13 11.39
CA GLN A 26 -4.58 -0.68 12.56
C GLN A 26 -5.47 -1.79 13.11
N TYR A 27 -5.94 -2.74 12.29
CA TYR A 27 -7.01 -3.67 12.69
C TYR A 27 -6.70 -5.16 12.44
N ALA A 28 -5.74 -5.51 11.58
CA ALA A 28 -5.42 -6.92 11.38
C ALA A 28 -4.55 -7.49 12.51
N VAL A 29 -4.66 -8.81 12.70
CA VAL A 29 -3.78 -9.63 13.54
C VAL A 29 -3.06 -10.65 12.67
N MET A 30 -1.92 -11.14 13.17
CA MET A 30 -1.17 -12.23 12.54
C MET A 30 -2.07 -13.46 12.35
N ASP A 31 -1.78 -14.26 11.31
CA ASP A 31 -2.48 -15.51 10.98
C ASP A 31 -3.95 -15.33 10.56
N SER A 32 -4.23 -14.23 9.85
CA SER A 32 -5.51 -14.10 9.14
C SER A 32 -5.74 -15.30 8.21
N LYS A 33 -6.94 -15.87 8.21
CA LYS A 33 -7.28 -17.12 7.51
C LYS A 33 -7.22 -17.04 5.98
N TYR A 34 -7.31 -15.83 5.39
CA TYR A 34 -7.53 -15.65 3.94
C TYR A 34 -6.50 -14.76 3.23
N LEU A 35 -5.71 -13.97 3.95
CA LEU A 35 -4.73 -13.03 3.36
C LEU A 35 -3.38 -13.07 4.08
N THR A 36 -3.02 -14.21 4.64
CA THR A 36 -1.88 -14.39 5.55
C THR A 36 -0.57 -13.84 4.99
N VAL A 37 -0.24 -14.07 3.71
CA VAL A 37 1.05 -13.62 3.15
C VAL A 37 1.13 -12.10 3.03
N SER A 38 0.10 -11.46 2.46
CA SER A 38 0.08 -10.00 2.32
C SER A 38 -0.08 -9.31 3.67
N ILE A 39 -0.95 -9.82 4.54
CA ILE A 39 -1.17 -9.28 5.88
C ILE A 39 0.08 -9.47 6.73
N ASN A 40 0.56 -10.69 6.94
CA ASN A 40 1.74 -10.93 7.78
C ASN A 40 2.98 -10.23 7.19
N GLY A 41 3.13 -10.17 5.86
CA GLY A 41 4.20 -9.41 5.21
C GLY A 41 4.17 -7.92 5.58
N LEU A 42 2.99 -7.29 5.52
CA LEU A 42 2.79 -5.91 5.96
C LEU A 42 2.90 -5.76 7.49
N LEU A 43 2.51 -6.74 8.30
CA LEU A 43 2.69 -6.63 9.75
C LEU A 43 4.16 -6.73 10.18
N ILE A 44 4.91 -7.64 9.55
CA ILE A 44 6.29 -7.93 9.91
C ILE A 44 7.23 -6.81 9.44
N HIS A 45 6.91 -6.10 8.36
CA HIS A 45 7.84 -5.12 7.76
C HIS A 45 8.11 -3.91 8.66
N HIS A 46 7.22 -3.56 9.60
CA HIS A 46 7.49 -2.51 10.59
C HIS A 46 8.66 -2.86 11.52
N ASN A 47 8.76 -4.13 11.89
CA ASN A 47 9.83 -4.62 12.76
C ASN A 47 11.07 -5.05 11.96
N PHE A 48 10.87 -5.58 10.76
CA PHE A 48 11.94 -6.09 9.90
C PHE A 48 11.76 -5.62 8.45
N PRO A 49 12.00 -4.33 8.13
CA PRO A 49 11.74 -3.77 6.80
C PRO A 49 12.48 -4.51 5.68
N ARG A 50 13.69 -4.99 5.98
CA ARG A 50 14.53 -5.75 5.04
C ARG A 50 13.91 -7.07 4.58
N LYS A 51 12.99 -7.66 5.33
CA LYS A 51 12.25 -8.87 4.89
C LYS A 51 11.37 -8.61 3.67
N MET A 52 10.88 -7.37 3.49
CA MET A 52 10.15 -6.99 2.26
C MET A 52 11.11 -6.87 1.07
N VAL A 53 12.31 -6.36 1.30
CA VAL A 53 13.35 -6.22 0.25
C VAL A 53 13.79 -7.57 -0.30
N SER A 54 13.80 -8.63 0.52
CA SER A 54 14.16 -9.98 0.09
C SER A 54 13.07 -10.72 -0.68
N GLN A 55 11.84 -10.20 -0.77
CA GLN A 55 10.74 -10.88 -1.48
C GLN A 55 10.92 -10.79 -3.01
N SER A 56 10.49 -11.83 -3.72
CA SER A 56 10.44 -11.81 -5.19
C SER A 56 9.28 -10.94 -5.71
N TYR A 57 9.28 -10.68 -7.02
CA TYR A 57 8.14 -10.00 -7.66
C TYR A 57 6.81 -10.72 -7.41
N TRP A 58 6.80 -12.05 -7.52
CA TRP A 58 5.58 -12.85 -7.39
C TRP A 58 5.09 -12.89 -5.95
N ASP A 59 5.99 -12.94 -4.97
CA ASP A 59 5.61 -12.89 -3.54
C ASP A 59 4.84 -11.60 -3.22
N LEU A 60 5.20 -10.49 -3.87
CA LEU A 60 4.60 -9.16 -3.62
C LEU A 60 3.32 -8.90 -4.43
N THR A 61 3.15 -9.52 -5.60
CA THR A 61 2.11 -9.15 -6.57
C THR A 61 1.03 -10.22 -6.79
N ASN A 62 1.33 -11.50 -6.53
CA ASN A 62 0.47 -12.63 -6.90
C ASN A 62 -0.94 -12.57 -6.27
N GLY A 63 -1.05 -12.13 -5.01
CA GLY A 63 -2.34 -12.00 -4.33
C GLY A 63 -3.30 -11.05 -5.06
N VAL A 64 -2.79 -9.87 -5.45
CA VAL A 64 -3.58 -8.87 -6.18
C VAL A 64 -3.90 -9.35 -7.59
N TYR A 65 -2.96 -10.00 -8.28
CA TYR A 65 -3.23 -10.57 -9.60
C TYR A 65 -4.26 -11.67 -9.59
N LYS A 66 -4.27 -12.55 -8.59
CA LYS A 66 -5.29 -13.62 -8.47
C LYS A 66 -6.68 -13.04 -8.26
N ILE A 67 -6.83 -12.16 -7.26
CA ILE A 67 -8.13 -11.57 -6.91
C ILE A 67 -8.60 -10.64 -8.03
N GLY A 68 -7.76 -9.71 -8.46
CA GLY A 68 -8.06 -8.77 -9.54
C GLY A 68 -8.31 -9.49 -10.86
N GLY A 69 -7.49 -10.49 -11.20
CA GLY A 69 -7.68 -11.32 -12.38
C GLY A 69 -9.05 -12.02 -12.38
N ALA A 70 -9.46 -12.62 -11.26
CA ALA A 70 -10.80 -13.22 -11.13
C ALA A 70 -11.92 -12.18 -11.34
N ILE A 71 -11.80 -10.99 -10.75
CA ILE A 71 -12.76 -9.89 -10.95
C ILE A 71 -12.81 -9.47 -12.43
N PHE A 72 -11.66 -9.36 -13.08
CA PHE A 72 -11.57 -9.03 -14.49
C PHE A 72 -12.18 -10.13 -15.38
N PHE A 73 -11.90 -11.40 -15.11
CA PHE A 73 -12.52 -12.51 -15.85
C PHE A 73 -14.05 -12.52 -15.71
N ILE A 74 -14.58 -12.20 -14.53
CA ILE A 74 -16.03 -12.06 -14.33
C ILE A 74 -16.60 -10.88 -15.12
N SER A 75 -15.88 -9.75 -15.20
CA SER A 75 -16.36 -8.59 -15.95
C SER A 75 -16.46 -8.85 -17.46
N LEU A 76 -15.67 -9.79 -18.00
CA LEU A 76 -15.74 -10.18 -19.42
C LEU A 76 -17.12 -10.71 -19.83
N PHE A 77 -17.93 -11.23 -18.89
CA PHE A 77 -19.32 -11.62 -19.18
C PHE A 77 -20.23 -10.42 -19.50
N SER A 78 -19.88 -9.21 -19.04
CA SER A 78 -20.60 -7.97 -19.34
C SER A 78 -19.86 -7.04 -20.31
N GLY A 79 -18.57 -7.30 -20.57
CA GLY A 79 -17.78 -6.58 -21.58
C GLY A 79 -16.30 -6.45 -21.21
N PHE A 80 -15.51 -5.91 -22.13
CA PHE A 80 -14.11 -5.61 -21.88
C PHE A 80 -13.95 -4.19 -21.34
N TYR A 81 -13.42 -4.07 -20.12
CA TYR A 81 -13.15 -2.78 -19.45
C TYR A 81 -11.64 -2.62 -19.23
N TRP A 82 -10.98 -1.91 -20.15
CA TRP A 82 -9.52 -1.72 -20.05
C TRP A 82 -9.12 -0.95 -18.79
N GLU A 83 -10.01 -0.10 -18.27
CA GLU A 83 -9.82 0.67 -17.04
C GLU A 83 -9.64 -0.25 -15.84
N LEU A 84 -10.48 -1.28 -15.75
CA LEU A 84 -10.41 -2.28 -14.69
C LEU A 84 -9.12 -3.09 -14.80
N LEU A 85 -8.78 -3.54 -16.01
CA LEU A 85 -7.53 -4.24 -16.27
C LEU A 85 -6.32 -3.37 -15.85
N PHE A 86 -6.27 -2.13 -16.32
CA PHE A 86 -5.21 -1.19 -15.98
C PHE A 86 -5.13 -0.95 -14.47
N PHE A 87 -6.27 -0.72 -13.81
CA PHE A 87 -6.35 -0.53 -12.37
C PHE A 87 -5.79 -1.73 -11.59
N ILE A 88 -6.10 -2.96 -12.00
CA ILE A 88 -5.59 -4.19 -11.38
C ILE A 88 -4.07 -4.29 -11.57
N LEU A 89 -3.59 -4.08 -12.80
CA LEU A 89 -2.16 -4.16 -13.13
C LEU A 89 -1.35 -3.15 -12.32
N VAL A 90 -1.86 -1.92 -12.19
CA VAL A 90 -1.23 -0.86 -11.40
C VAL A 90 -1.29 -1.18 -9.91
N SER A 91 -2.46 -1.54 -9.37
CA SER A 91 -2.64 -1.87 -7.95
C SER A 91 -1.73 -3.02 -7.50
N ALA A 92 -1.50 -4.00 -8.37
CA ALA A 92 -0.59 -5.11 -8.08
C ALA A 92 0.86 -4.65 -7.83
N GLN A 93 1.27 -3.47 -8.32
CA GLN A 93 2.62 -2.94 -8.08
C GLN A 93 2.79 -2.29 -6.71
N ALA A 94 1.74 -2.15 -5.89
CA ALA A 94 1.82 -1.41 -4.63
C ALA A 94 2.93 -1.91 -3.70
N ASN A 95 2.98 -3.23 -3.47
CA ASN A 95 4.00 -3.83 -2.61
C ASN A 95 5.40 -3.83 -3.25
N LEU A 96 5.50 -3.79 -4.58
CA LEU A 96 6.77 -3.64 -5.27
C LEU A 96 7.34 -2.23 -5.10
N ILE A 97 6.50 -1.21 -5.25
CA ILE A 97 6.90 0.18 -5.00
C ILE A 97 7.23 0.38 -3.53
N HIS A 98 6.45 -0.21 -2.62
CA HIS A 98 6.74 -0.24 -1.19
C HIS A 98 8.12 -0.87 -0.92
N LYS A 99 8.43 -2.02 -1.51
CA LYS A 99 9.78 -2.63 -1.45
C LYS A 99 10.86 -1.65 -1.89
N TRP A 100 10.67 -0.93 -3.00
CA TRP A 100 11.65 0.05 -3.49
C TRP A 100 11.83 1.25 -2.57
N ALA A 101 10.83 1.60 -1.76
CA ALA A 101 10.97 2.63 -0.73
C ALA A 101 11.85 2.18 0.46
N HIS A 102 12.01 0.86 0.66
CA HIS A 102 12.89 0.26 1.69
C HIS A 102 14.30 -0.08 1.20
N GLN A 103 14.53 -0.07 -0.12
CA GLN A 103 15.85 -0.36 -0.68
C GLN A 103 16.90 0.69 -0.29
N ASP A 104 18.14 0.25 -0.22
CA ASP A 104 19.30 1.14 -0.19
C ASP A 104 19.74 1.51 -1.60
N GLN A 105 20.52 2.58 -1.73
CA GLN A 105 20.89 3.13 -3.03
C GLN A 105 21.62 2.12 -3.94
N SER A 106 22.39 1.19 -3.36
CA SER A 106 23.08 0.12 -4.11
C SER A 106 22.15 -0.95 -4.67
N GLU A 107 20.91 -1.06 -4.16
CA GLU A 107 19.91 -2.05 -4.56
C GLU A 107 18.84 -1.46 -5.50
N THR A 108 18.72 -0.13 -5.50
CA THR A 108 17.76 0.61 -6.32
C THR A 108 18.27 0.74 -7.74
N SER A 109 17.50 0.24 -8.72
CA SER A 109 17.86 0.41 -10.13
C SER A 109 17.81 1.89 -10.54
N ILE A 110 18.57 2.25 -11.58
CA ILE A 110 18.62 3.63 -12.07
C ILE A 110 17.24 4.18 -12.46
N ILE A 111 16.38 3.32 -13.02
CA ILE A 111 15.01 3.68 -13.42
C ILE A 111 14.19 4.03 -12.18
N VAL A 112 14.18 3.14 -11.18
CA VAL A 112 13.43 3.32 -9.94
C VAL A 112 13.93 4.57 -9.20
N TYR A 113 15.25 4.77 -9.16
CA TYR A 113 15.86 5.97 -8.58
C TYR A 113 15.30 7.25 -9.19
N TYR A 114 15.26 7.36 -10.51
CA TYR A 114 14.72 8.56 -11.16
C TYR A 114 13.21 8.71 -10.96
N LEU A 115 12.43 7.63 -10.99
CA LEU A 115 11.00 7.68 -10.68
C LEU A 115 10.75 8.21 -9.26
N GLN A 116 11.54 7.77 -8.27
CA GLN A 116 11.46 8.25 -6.89
C GLN A 116 11.97 9.70 -6.74
N LYS A 117 13.06 10.05 -7.45
CA LYS A 117 13.65 11.39 -7.44
C LYS A 117 12.70 12.44 -8.01
N PHE A 118 11.96 12.10 -9.06
CA PHE A 118 10.96 12.97 -9.68
C PHE A 118 9.57 12.84 -9.07
N TYR A 119 9.44 12.15 -7.91
CA TYR A 119 8.18 11.99 -7.18
C TYR A 119 7.05 11.31 -7.98
N ILE A 120 7.40 10.53 -9.01
CA ILE A 120 6.43 9.78 -9.82
C ILE A 120 5.90 8.60 -9.02
N ILE A 121 6.80 7.88 -8.33
CA ILE A 121 6.46 6.82 -7.38
C ILE A 121 6.96 7.17 -5.98
N GLN A 122 6.40 6.52 -4.96
CA GLN A 122 6.77 6.79 -3.57
C GLN A 122 8.27 6.62 -3.34
N ASN A 123 8.89 7.64 -2.76
CA ASN A 123 10.27 7.61 -2.32
C ASN A 123 10.45 7.25 -0.84
N LYS A 124 11.67 6.79 -0.50
CA LYS A 124 12.10 6.42 0.85
C LYS A 124 11.80 7.48 1.90
N LYS A 125 12.06 8.77 1.59
CA LYS A 125 11.84 9.88 2.53
C LYS A 125 10.36 10.02 2.93
N GLN A 126 9.44 9.86 1.99
CA GLN A 126 8.02 9.94 2.29
C GLN A 126 7.55 8.70 3.06
N HIS A 127 7.96 7.51 2.63
CA HIS A 127 7.59 6.27 3.32
C HIS A 127 8.13 6.22 4.76
N LEU A 128 9.32 6.76 5.01
CA LEU A 128 9.90 6.85 6.36
C LEU A 128 9.00 7.63 7.34
N LYS A 129 8.17 8.56 6.86
CA LYS A 129 7.21 9.27 7.73
C LYS A 129 6.17 8.32 8.33
N HIS A 130 5.77 7.28 7.60
CA HIS A 130 4.88 6.24 8.10
C HIS A 130 5.56 5.45 9.25
N HIS A 131 6.80 5.01 9.04
CA HIS A 131 7.57 4.29 10.06
C HIS A 131 7.87 5.13 11.30
N ASN A 132 8.18 6.42 11.13
CA ASN A 132 8.48 7.33 12.24
C ASN A 132 7.22 7.86 12.96
N GLY A 133 6.06 7.84 12.31
CA GLY A 133 4.80 8.37 12.84
C GLY A 133 4.08 7.41 13.79
N HIS A 134 4.76 6.44 14.40
CA HIS A 134 4.09 5.34 15.14
C HIS A 134 3.03 4.62 14.27
N TYR A 135 3.23 4.59 12.95
CA TYR A 135 2.35 3.93 12.00
C TYR A 135 0.91 4.47 11.97
N ASP A 136 0.71 5.75 12.32
CA ASP A 136 -0.62 6.38 12.40
C ASP A 136 -1.08 7.09 11.12
N GLY A 137 -0.20 7.17 10.10
CA GLY A 137 -0.48 7.87 8.86
C GLY A 137 0.43 7.46 7.69
N ASN A 138 0.23 8.10 6.55
CA ASN A 138 0.98 7.90 5.30
C ASN A 138 0.91 6.47 4.72
N TYR A 139 -0.25 5.82 4.77
CA TYR A 139 -0.42 4.42 4.35
C TYR A 139 -0.38 4.19 2.82
N CYS A 140 -0.57 5.23 2.00
CA CYS A 140 -0.45 5.09 0.54
C CYS A 140 1.02 4.86 0.16
N VAL A 141 1.31 3.85 -0.66
CA VAL A 141 2.69 3.39 -0.92
C VAL A 141 3.14 3.53 -2.37
N MET A 142 2.27 3.98 -3.27
CA MET A 142 2.54 3.97 -4.70
C MET A 142 3.04 5.32 -5.21
N THR A 143 2.42 6.43 -4.79
CA THR A 143 2.75 7.77 -5.29
C THR A 143 3.18 8.71 -4.18
N ASN A 144 3.82 9.81 -4.56
CA ASN A 144 4.12 10.89 -3.62
C ASN A 144 2.96 11.88 -3.40
N ILE A 145 1.77 11.64 -3.97
CA ILE A 145 0.67 12.61 -4.05
C ILE A 145 -0.43 12.36 -3.01
N CYS A 146 -0.91 11.12 -2.87
CA CYS A 146 -2.07 10.81 -2.02
C CYS A 146 -1.83 11.18 -0.56
N ASN A 147 -0.67 10.80 0.00
CA ASN A 147 -0.37 11.03 1.41
C ASN A 147 -0.40 12.51 1.85
N PRO A 148 0.27 13.47 1.16
CA PRO A 148 0.16 14.89 1.48
C PRO A 148 -1.28 15.43 1.47
N LEU A 149 -2.11 14.95 0.54
CA LEU A 149 -3.51 15.36 0.47
C LEU A 149 -4.31 14.82 1.67
N LEU A 150 -4.19 13.51 1.94
CA LEU A 150 -4.90 12.85 3.05
C LEU A 150 -4.46 13.39 4.42
N GLN A 151 -3.19 13.74 4.57
CA GLN A 151 -2.66 14.37 5.78
C GLN A 151 -3.29 15.74 6.03
N LYS A 152 -3.39 16.59 4.99
CA LYS A 152 -4.07 17.90 5.11
C LYS A 152 -5.53 17.78 5.50
N LEU A 153 -6.18 16.67 5.13
CA LEU A 153 -7.57 16.38 5.43
C LEU A 153 -7.76 15.67 6.78
N HIS A 154 -6.67 15.35 7.51
CA HIS A 154 -6.71 14.49 8.71
C HIS A 154 -7.52 13.20 8.47
N PHE A 155 -7.38 12.62 7.28
CA PHE A 155 -8.27 11.57 6.81
C PHE A 155 -8.18 10.34 7.70
N TRP A 156 -6.96 9.87 7.99
CA TRP A 156 -6.73 8.63 8.75
C TRP A 156 -7.19 8.79 10.21
N GLU A 157 -6.87 9.93 10.83
CA GLU A 157 -7.30 10.26 12.18
C GLU A 157 -8.83 10.33 12.28
N SER A 158 -9.48 10.88 11.25
CA SER A 158 -10.94 10.96 11.16
C SER A 158 -11.56 9.57 11.04
N VAL A 159 -11.01 8.70 10.19
CA VAL A 159 -11.47 7.31 10.05
C VAL A 159 -11.35 6.57 11.39
N VAL A 160 -10.21 6.68 12.08
CA VAL A 160 -10.03 6.07 13.42
C VAL A 160 -11.05 6.61 14.42
N LYS A 161 -11.29 7.93 14.46
CA LYS A 161 -12.30 8.53 15.36
C LYS A 161 -13.71 8.00 15.08
N ILE A 162 -14.09 7.89 13.80
CA ILE A 162 -15.39 7.35 13.39
C ILE A 162 -15.52 5.87 13.79
N LEU A 163 -14.50 5.05 13.51
CA LEU A 163 -14.52 3.63 13.89
C LEU A 163 -14.61 3.44 15.41
N LYS A 164 -13.87 4.25 16.19
CA LYS A 164 -13.97 4.27 17.65
C LYS A 164 -15.36 4.65 18.14
N TYR A 165 -16.03 5.61 17.49
CA TYR A 165 -17.41 5.98 17.81
C TYR A 165 -18.37 4.78 17.66
N PHE A 166 -18.12 3.89 16.68
CA PHE A 166 -18.86 2.65 16.50
C PHE A 166 -18.31 1.46 17.32
N GLY A 167 -17.41 1.71 18.27
CA GLY A 167 -16.86 0.67 19.16
C GLY A 167 -15.76 -0.21 18.53
N ILE A 168 -15.27 0.12 17.33
CA ILE A 168 -14.19 -0.61 16.66
C ILE A 168 -12.86 0.05 17.04
N GLN A 169 -12.07 -0.66 17.85
CA GLN A 169 -10.77 -0.16 18.33
C GLN A 169 -9.62 -0.66 17.46
N PRO A 170 -8.60 0.18 17.19
CA PRO A 170 -7.33 -0.30 16.67
C PRO A 170 -6.69 -1.33 17.61
N VAL A 171 -5.93 -2.25 17.04
CA VAL A 171 -5.11 -3.20 17.79
C VAL A 171 -3.99 -2.43 18.50
N ASP A 172 -3.73 -2.75 19.76
CA ASP A 172 -2.58 -2.18 20.48
C ASP A 172 -1.28 -2.69 19.85
N ARG A 173 -0.55 -1.78 19.22
CA ARG A 173 0.75 -2.02 18.58
C ARG A 173 1.87 -1.23 19.22
N THR A 174 1.68 -0.76 20.45
CA THR A 174 2.79 -0.21 21.22
C THR A 174 3.97 -1.18 21.09
N PRO A 175 5.14 -0.71 20.60
CA PRO A 175 6.34 -1.51 20.64
C PRO A 175 6.53 -1.86 22.11
N LYS A 176 6.31 -3.12 22.48
CA LYS A 176 6.80 -3.63 23.75
C LYS A 176 8.31 -3.62 23.62
N PHE A 177 8.93 -2.47 23.88
CA PHE A 177 10.33 -2.43 24.23
C PHE A 177 10.43 -3.39 25.41
N HIS A 178 11.08 -4.53 25.17
CA HIS A 178 11.38 -5.49 26.22
C HIS A 178 11.98 -4.72 27.41
N GLN A 179 11.33 -4.85 28.57
CA GLN A 179 11.98 -4.59 29.86
C GLN A 179 13.11 -5.59 30.05
#